data_AF-A0A5N7MKW6-F1
#
_entry.id   AF-A0A5N7MKW6-F1
#
_cell.length_a   1.000
_cell.length_b   1.000
_cell.length_c   1.000
_cell.angle_alpha   90.00
_cell.angle_beta   90.00
_cell.angle_gamma   90.00
#
_symmetry.space_group_name_H-M   'P 1'
#
loop_
_entity.id
_entity.type
_entity.pdbx_description
1 polymer ?
#
loop_
_entity_poly.entity_id
_entity_poly.type
_entity_poly.pdbx_seq_one_letter_code
_entity_poly.pdbx_strand_id
1 'polypeptide(L)'
;MGFGIVKRSVSIAGHRTSISLEEPFWASLREIADRDKISIQALIGRIDAERGEQNLSSAIRVFVLTDLRQRLTTSSSNGTAAL
;
A
#
# COMPACT_ATOMS: atom_id res chain seq x y z
N MET A 1 -14.75 -11.61 13.65
CA MET A 1 -14.23 -10.97 12.43
C MET A 1 -12.76 -11.32 12.29
N GLY A 2 -12.42 -12.36 11.55
CA GLY A 2 -11.03 -12.71 11.30
C GLY A 2 -10.54 -11.96 10.05
N PHE A 3 -9.44 -11.22 10.17
CA PHE A 3 -8.74 -10.69 9.00
C PHE A 3 -7.92 -11.82 8.39
N GLY A 4 -8.56 -12.63 7.55
CA GLY A 4 -7.90 -13.75 6.88
C GLY A 4 -6.73 -13.26 6.04
N ILE A 5 -5.58 -13.92 6.17
CA ILE A 5 -4.43 -13.71 5.29
C ILE A 5 -4.74 -14.36 3.94
N VAL A 6 -4.73 -13.56 2.88
CA VAL A 6 -4.94 -13.97 1.50
C VAL A 6 -3.62 -13.94 0.75
N LYS A 7 -3.28 -15.09 0.16
CA LYS A 7 -2.09 -15.24 -0.69
C LYS A 7 -2.46 -14.91 -2.14
N ARG A 8 -1.75 -13.98 -2.76
CA ARG A 8 -1.88 -13.66 -4.18
C ARG A 8 -0.51 -13.74 -4.85
N SER A 9 -0.51 -14.12 -6.12
CA SER A 9 0.70 -14.11 -6.94
C SER A 9 0.63 -12.93 -7.90
N VAL A 10 1.69 -12.14 -7.92
CA VAL A 10 1.81 -10.93 -8.73
C VAL A 10 3.11 -10.99 -9.53
N SER A 11 3.09 -10.42 -10.73
CA SER A 11 4.30 -10.25 -11.54
C SER A 11 4.88 -8.87 -11.25
N ILE A 12 6.12 -8.84 -10.76
CA ILE A 12 6.88 -7.62 -10.44
C ILE A 12 8.23 -7.74 -11.15
N ALA A 13 8.60 -6.72 -11.94
CA ALA A 13 9.87 -6.71 -12.69
C ALA A 13 10.15 -7.99 -13.51
N GLY A 14 9.10 -8.61 -14.07
CA GLY A 14 9.22 -9.87 -14.83
C GLY A 14 9.28 -11.14 -13.98
N HIS A 15 9.40 -11.02 -12.66
CA HIS A 15 9.41 -12.15 -11.72
C HIS A 15 8.05 -12.35 -11.05
N ARG A 16 7.65 -13.62 -10.90
CA ARG A 16 6.41 -13.97 -10.20
C ARG A 16 6.69 -14.05 -8.70
N THR A 17 6.12 -13.12 -7.95
CA THR A 17 6.25 -13.02 -6.50
C THR A 17 4.94 -13.43 -5.84
N SER A 18 5.02 -14.22 -4.77
CA SER A 18 3.85 -14.56 -3.97
C SER A 18 3.83 -13.74 -2.68
N ILE A 19 2.70 -13.10 -2.42
CA ILE A 19 2.53 -12.19 -1.29
C ILE A 19 1.34 -12.66 -0.46
N SER A 20 1.48 -12.67 0.86
CA SER A 20 0.44 -13.06 1.81
C SER A 20 0.11 -11.88 2.72
N LEU A 21 -1.08 -11.32 2.55
CA LEU A 21 -1.56 -10.14 3.27
C LEU A 21 -3.00 -10.32 3.72
N GLU A 22 -3.36 -9.67 4.81
CA GLU A 22 -4.72 -9.55 5.29
C GLU A 22 -5.57 -8.81 4.23
N GLU A 23 -6.82 -9.24 4.04
CA GLU A 23 -7.71 -8.65 3.02
C GLU A 23 -7.85 -7.11 3.11
N PRO A 24 -7.86 -6.46 4.29
CA PRO A 24 -7.85 -5.00 4.38
C PRO A 24 -6.63 -4.36 3.70
N PHE A 25 -5.43 -4.95 3.81
CA PHE A 25 -4.26 -4.41 3.12
C PHE A 25 -4.36 -4.58 1.61
N TRP A 26 -4.95 -5.68 1.12
CA TRP A 26 -5.26 -5.83 -0.31
C TRP A 26 -6.30 -4.83 -0.81
N ALA A 27 -7.29 -4.49 0.00
CA ALA A 27 -8.26 -3.44 -0.33
C ALA A 27 -7.59 -2.06 -0.37
N SER A 28 -6.83 -1.69 0.66
CA SER A 28 -6.12 -0.40 0.70
C SER A 28 -5.09 -0.24 -0.41
N LEU A 29 -4.39 -1.31 -0.82
CA LEU A 29 -3.51 -1.25 -2.00
C LEU A 29 -4.27 -0.91 -3.28
N ARG A 30 -5.49 -1.44 -3.46
CA ARG A 30 -6.34 -1.11 -4.61
C ARG A 30 -6.76 0.36 -4.56
N GLU A 31 -7.23 0.83 -3.40
CA GLU A 31 -7.63 2.23 -3.20
C GLU A 31 -6.48 3.21 -3.47
N ILE A 32 -5.27 2.90 -3.00
CA ILE A 32 -4.08 3.74 -3.23
C ILE A 32 -3.70 3.72 -4.71
N ALA A 33 -3.68 2.54 -5.34
CA ALA A 33 -3.35 2.42 -6.77
C ALA A 33 -4.36 3.19 -7.66
N ASP A 34 -5.65 3.08 -7.35
CA ASP A 34 -6.72 3.78 -8.07
C ASP A 34 -6.59 5.31 -7.92
N ARG A 35 -6.33 5.79 -6.70
CA ARG A 35 -6.11 7.22 -6.42
C ARG A 35 -4.88 7.75 -7.17
N ASP A 36 -3.80 6.97 -7.20
CA ASP A 36 -2.55 7.34 -7.86
C ASP A 36 -2.58 7.06 -9.38
N LYS A 37 -3.69 6.53 -9.90
CA LYS A 37 -3.94 6.17 -11.31
C LYS A 37 -2.88 5.23 -11.89
N ILE A 38 -2.44 4.26 -11.10
CA ILE A 38 -1.50 3.20 -11.52
C ILE A 38 -2.09 1.82 -11.23
N SER A 39 -1.52 0.78 -11.85
CA SER A 39 -1.93 -0.59 -11.51
C SER A 39 -1.43 -1.00 -10.13
N ILE A 40 -2.12 -1.96 -9.49
CA ILE A 40 -1.65 -2.54 -8.23
C ILE A 40 -0.26 -3.18 -8.37
N GLN A 41 0.06 -3.76 -9.53
CA GLN A 41 1.38 -4.32 -9.81
C GLN A 41 2.45 -3.23 -9.87
N ALA A 42 2.13 -2.07 -10.48
CA ALA A 42 3.06 -0.94 -10.52
C ALA A 42 3.31 -0.37 -9.12
N LEU A 43 2.26 -0.23 -8.30
CA LEU A 43 2.38 0.21 -6.91
C LEU A 43 3.25 -0.77 -6.09
N ILE A 44 2.93 -2.06 -6.16
CA ILE A 44 3.71 -3.09 -5.47
C ILE A 44 5.16 -3.10 -5.98
N GLY A 45 5.39 -2.91 -7.27
CA GLY A 45 6.74 -2.82 -7.84
C GLY A 45 7.54 -1.61 -7.34
N ARG A 46 6.90 -0.46 -7.11
CA ARG A 46 7.54 0.70 -6.45
C ARG A 46 7.95 0.37 -5.02
N ILE A 47 7.02 -0.20 -4.24
CA ILE A 47 7.30 -0.64 -2.86
C ILE A 47 8.42 -1.68 -2.86
N ASP A 48 8.41 -2.62 -3.81
CA ASP A 48 9.45 -3.62 -3.99
C ASP A 48 10.82 -2.96 -4.22
N ALA A 49 10.92 -1.98 -5.12
CA ALA A 49 12.16 -1.26 -5.39
C ALA A 49 12.68 -0.43 -4.19
N GLU A 50 11.79 0.11 -3.36
CA GLU A 50 12.13 1.02 -2.26
C GLU A 50 12.39 0.32 -0.92
N ARG A 51 11.94 -0.93 -0.74
CA ARG A 51 11.98 -1.62 0.57
C ARG A 51 13.38 -1.99 1.07
N GLY A 52 14.39 -1.96 0.19
CA GLY A 52 15.71 -2.54 0.46
C GLY A 52 15.62 -4.05 0.77
N GLU A 53 16.26 -4.48 1.84
CA GLU A 53 16.27 -5.89 2.28
C GLU A 53 15.00 -6.33 3.03
N GLN A 54 14.03 -5.44 3.23
CA GLN A 54 12.82 -5.77 4.00
C GLN A 54 11.92 -6.76 3.26
N ASN A 55 11.18 -7.58 4.02
CA ASN A 55 10.16 -8.45 3.45
C ASN A 55 9.06 -7.62 2.77
N LEU A 56 8.69 -7.96 1.53
CA LEU A 56 7.69 -7.22 0.76
C LEU A 56 6.33 -7.11 1.45
N SER A 57 5.89 -8.16 2.16
CA SER A 57 4.60 -8.12 2.88
C SER A 57 4.65 -7.11 4.04
N SER A 58 5.76 -7.06 4.78
CA SER A 58 5.96 -6.07 5.83
C SER A 58 6.07 -4.65 5.26
N ALA A 59 6.83 -4.48 4.18
CA ALA A 59 6.98 -3.20 3.49
C ALA A 59 5.63 -2.65 3.01
N ILE A 60 4.77 -3.50 2.43
CA ILE A 60 3.41 -3.13 2.03
C ILE A 60 2.57 -2.65 3.22
N ARG A 61 2.59 -3.38 4.34
CA ARG A 61 1.82 -2.98 5.54
C ARG A 61 2.25 -1.61 6.06
N VAL A 62 3.56 -1.36 6.11
CA VAL A 62 4.12 -0.07 6.54
C VAL A 62 3.80 1.04 5.55
N PHE A 63 3.84 0.76 4.24
CA PHE A 63 3.46 1.71 3.19
C PHE A 63 2.00 2.15 3.34
N VAL A 64 1.07 1.20 3.47
CA VAL A 64 -0.36 1.49 3.67
C VAL A 64 -0.60 2.32 4.95
N LEU A 65 0.08 1.97 6.05
CA LEU A 65 -0.02 2.75 7.29
C LEU A 65 0.48 4.19 7.11
N THR A 66 1.58 4.36 6.37
CA THR A 66 2.18 5.68 6.10
C THR A 66 1.27 6.54 5.23
N ASP A 67 0.70 5.97 4.16
CA ASP A 67 -0.30 6.64 3.31
C ASP A 67 -1.49 7.15 4.12
N LEU A 68 -2.04 6.30 4.98
CA LEU A 68 -3.17 6.67 5.84
C LEU A 68 -2.80 7.83 6.78
N ARG A 69 -1.64 7.74 7.44
CA ARG A 69 -1.15 8.79 8.34
C ARG A 69 -0.97 10.12 7.62
N GLN A 70 -0.38 10.11 6.43
CA GLN A 70 -0.19 11.32 5.61
C GLN A 70 -1.53 11.98 5.29
N ARG A 71 -2.53 11.20 4.85
CA ARG A 71 -3.88 11.72 4.57
C ARG A 71 -4.57 12.34 5.80
N LEU A 72 -4.38 11.74 6.97
CA LEU A 72 -4.93 12.27 8.23
C LEU A 72 -4.22 13.57 8.66
N THR A 73 -2.91 13.68 8.45
CA THR A 73 -2.16 14.92 8.73
C THR A 73 -2.54 16.05 7.78
N THR A 74 -2.65 15.80 6.48
CA THR A 74 -3.03 16.82 5.48
C THR A 74 -4.47 17.31 5.65
N SER A 75 -5.38 16.43 6.10
CA SER A 75 -6.77 16.82 6.39
C SER A 75 -6.88 17.74 7.61
N SER A 76 -5.91 17.71 8.52
CA SER A 76 -5.90 18.56 9.73
C SER A 76 -5.34 19.96 9.46
N SER A 77 -4.52 20.17 8.41
CA SER A 77 -3.92 21.47 8.09
C SER A 77 -4.80 22.41 7.26
N ASN A 78 -5.96 21.94 6.77
CA ASN A 78 -6.87 22.76 5.95
C ASN A 78 -7.94 23.53 6.76
N GLY A 79 -7.77 23.65 8.09
CA GLY A 79 -8.77 24.22 9.01
C GLY A 79 -8.47 25.61 9.61
N THR A 80 -7.37 26.28 9.29
CA THR A 80 -6.96 27.53 9.98
C THR A 80 -6.48 28.66 9.05
N ALA A 81 -7.12 28.84 7.90
CA ALA A 81 -6.91 30.02 7.05
C ALA A 81 -8.23 30.78 6.83
N ALA A 82 -8.81 31.27 7.92
CA ALA A 82 -9.78 32.34 7.92
C ALA A 82 -9.73 32.97 9.31
N LEU A 83 -9.07 34.14 9.40
CA LEU A 83 -9.32 35.29 10.27
C LEU A 83 -8.16 36.28 10.07
#